data_AF-A0AAV5VUF9-F1
#
_entry.id   AF-A0AAV5VUF9-F1
#
_cell.length_a   1.000
_cell.length_b   1.000
_cell.length_c   1.000
_cell.angle_alpha   90.00
_cell.angle_beta   90.00
_cell.angle_gamma   90.00
#
_symmetry.space_group_name_H-M   'P 1'
#
loop_
_entity.id
_entity.type
_entity.pdbx_description
1 polymer ?
#
loop_
_entity_poly.entity_id
_entity_poly.type
_entity_poly.pdbx_seq_one_letter_code
_entity_poly.pdbx_strand_id
1 'polypeptide(L)'
;VYFVEGMDICGLMLTHLIKPKATIIVSTSMIHGEQHNDVGIPQILSFNPSPNVASHNVHSLWDRLWNFYADLLIRELLRPSRNSITQLFRSRFGNEFPSIKDIVSNVSFVFTNTEPLIDFAIPTVSRLVHVGGLGARQPQKLNNHWKEVLSRRERTVLISFGSTAKSYLMKPKLKIAILKTISRFPDITFIWKYEMPEDEFATREAAKVENLVLTKWMPQNDLLADPHLAAFISHGGM
;
A
#
# COMPACT_ATOMS: atom_id res chain seq x y z
N VAL A 1 -26.98 -1.49 -1.80
CA VAL A 1 -25.78 -0.77 -1.30
C VAL A 1 -24.68 -1.03 -2.29
N TYR A 2 -23.92 -0.01 -2.69
CA TYR A 2 -22.84 -0.11 -3.67
C TYR A 2 -21.51 0.20 -2.98
N PHE A 3 -20.60 -0.78 -2.97
CA PHE A 3 -19.25 -0.61 -2.44
C PHE A 3 -18.30 -0.30 -3.59
N VAL A 4 -17.43 0.68 -3.40
CA VAL A 4 -16.51 1.15 -4.45
C VAL A 4 -15.16 1.52 -3.88
N GLU A 5 -14.11 1.14 -4.58
CA GLU A 5 -12.74 1.50 -4.21
C GLU A 5 -12.53 3.02 -4.34
N GLY A 6 -11.97 3.66 -3.32
CA GLY A 6 -11.81 5.12 -3.25
C GLY A 6 -10.81 5.70 -4.26
N MET A 7 -9.93 4.86 -4.80
CA MET A 7 -9.03 5.20 -5.91
C MET A 7 -9.66 4.97 -7.29
N ASP A 8 -10.71 4.14 -7.39
CA ASP A 8 -11.43 3.92 -8.65
C ASP A 8 -12.51 5.00 -8.87
N ILE A 9 -12.07 6.10 -9.47
CA ILE A 9 -12.92 7.23 -9.82
C ILE A 9 -14.04 6.81 -10.80
N CYS A 10 -13.76 5.90 -11.73
CA CYS A 10 -14.78 5.47 -12.70
C CYS A 10 -15.92 4.73 -11.98
N GLY A 11 -15.58 3.81 -11.07
CA GLY A 11 -16.55 3.13 -10.22
C GLY A 11 -17.39 4.11 -9.40
N LEU A 12 -16.78 5.19 -8.89
CA LEU A 12 -17.49 6.25 -8.15
C LEU A 12 -18.47 7.00 -9.06
N MET A 13 -18.04 7.39 -10.25
CA MET A 13 -18.85 8.15 -11.21
C MET A 13 -20.08 7.35 -11.66
N LEU A 14 -19.95 6.04 -11.84
CA LEU A 14 -21.07 5.16 -12.20
C LEU A 14 -22.21 5.17 -11.16
N THR A 15 -21.93 5.50 -9.90
CA THR A 15 -22.97 5.54 -8.85
C THR A 15 -24.07 6.54 -9.16
N HIS A 16 -23.75 7.66 -9.84
CA HIS A 16 -24.74 8.65 -10.24
C HIS A 16 -25.74 8.09 -11.28
N LEU A 17 -25.28 7.19 -12.15
CA LEU A 17 -26.11 6.53 -13.15
C LEU A 17 -26.92 5.38 -12.54
N ILE A 18 -26.27 4.57 -11.70
CA ILE A 18 -26.88 3.39 -11.06
C ILE A 18 -27.92 3.81 -10.00
N LYS A 19 -27.72 4.96 -9.35
CA LYS A 19 -28.55 5.48 -8.26
C LYS A 19 -28.81 4.43 -7.16
N PRO A 20 -27.76 3.82 -6.58
CA PRO A 20 -27.94 2.85 -5.52
C PRO A 20 -28.57 3.52 -4.28
N LYS A 21 -29.28 2.75 -3.46
CA LYS A 21 -29.86 3.25 -2.19
C LYS A 21 -28.82 3.87 -1.24
N ALA A 22 -27.58 3.39 -1.29
CA ALA A 22 -26.46 3.90 -0.52
C ALA A 22 -25.16 3.54 -1.25
N THR A 23 -24.21 4.48 -1.24
CA THR A 23 -22.85 4.30 -1.75
C THR A 23 -21.88 4.34 -0.58
N ILE A 24 -20.98 3.35 -0.52
CA ILE A 24 -19.94 3.25 0.49
C ILE A 24 -18.59 3.20 -0.23
N ILE A 25 -17.72 4.13 0.10
CA ILE A 25 -16.34 4.12 -0.38
C ILE A 25 -15.54 3.17 0.52
N VAL A 26 -14.71 2.33 -0.06
CA VAL A 26 -13.74 1.50 0.66
C VAL A 26 -12.35 1.91 0.18
N SER A 27 -11.41 2.11 1.09
CA SER A 27 -10.03 2.41 0.76
C SER A 27 -9.10 1.47 1.52
N THR A 28 -8.13 0.92 0.80
CA THR A 28 -7.06 0.08 1.35
C THR A 28 -6.08 0.85 2.23
N SER A 29 -6.08 2.19 2.16
CA SER A 29 -5.22 3.07 2.92
C SER A 29 -6.01 4.18 3.62
N MET A 30 -5.29 5.10 4.27
CA MET A 30 -5.84 6.41 4.62
C MET A 30 -6.31 7.17 3.37
N ILE A 31 -7.28 8.06 3.55
CA ILE A 31 -7.62 9.07 2.55
C ILE A 31 -6.45 10.03 2.36
N HIS A 32 -6.24 10.53 1.15
CA HIS A 32 -5.12 11.43 0.85
C HIS A 32 -5.47 12.50 -0.21
N GLY A 33 -4.75 13.62 -0.16
CA GLY A 33 -4.90 14.74 -1.11
C GLY A 33 -6.34 15.25 -1.21
N GLU A 34 -6.87 15.34 -2.44
CA GLU A 34 -8.23 15.87 -2.70
C GLU A 34 -9.36 15.07 -2.03
N GLN A 35 -9.15 13.81 -1.67
CA GLN A 35 -10.17 13.00 -1.00
C GLN A 35 -10.60 13.61 0.35
N HIS A 36 -9.69 14.31 1.04
CA HIS A 36 -10.05 15.05 2.25
C HIS A 36 -11.10 16.13 1.98
N ASN A 37 -10.94 16.88 0.88
CA ASN A 37 -11.88 17.92 0.48
C ASN A 37 -13.22 17.32 0.03
N ASP A 38 -13.17 16.20 -0.70
CA ASP A 38 -14.36 15.50 -1.17
C ASP A 38 -15.21 14.98 0.00
N VAL A 39 -14.54 14.46 1.04
CA VAL A 39 -15.17 13.93 2.27
C VAL A 39 -15.33 15.02 3.34
N GLY A 40 -14.98 16.27 3.06
CA GLY A 40 -15.19 17.41 3.97
C GLY A 40 -14.39 17.35 5.27
N ILE A 41 -13.23 16.69 5.26
CA ILE A 41 -12.30 16.60 6.39
C ILE A 41 -11.16 17.59 6.17
N PRO A 42 -10.89 18.53 7.09
CA PRO A 42 -9.76 19.44 6.93
C PRO A 42 -8.43 18.70 7.12
N GLN A 43 -7.46 18.96 6.23
CA GLN A 43 -6.07 18.56 6.44
C GLN A 43 -5.29 19.67 7.14
N ILE A 44 -4.69 19.36 8.27
CA ILE A 44 -3.90 20.32 9.05
C ILE A 44 -2.40 20.02 8.87
N LEU A 45 -1.86 20.46 7.73
CA LEU A 45 -0.48 20.17 7.30
C LEU A 45 0.61 20.82 8.16
N SER A 46 0.25 21.65 9.15
CA SER A 46 1.21 22.24 10.09
C SER A 46 1.76 21.25 11.11
N PHE A 47 1.09 20.12 11.31
CA PHE A 47 1.54 19.05 12.22
C PHE A 47 1.23 17.64 11.70
N ASN A 48 0.23 17.48 10.82
CA ASN A 48 -0.06 16.20 10.20
C ASN A 48 0.83 15.98 8.97
N PRO A 49 1.72 14.97 8.96
CA PRO A 49 2.56 14.71 7.81
C PRO A 49 1.74 14.24 6.60
N SER A 50 2.10 14.74 5.43
CA SER A 50 1.64 14.23 4.15
C SER A 50 2.18 12.81 3.96
N PRO A 51 1.40 11.88 3.38
CA PRO A 51 1.91 10.55 3.07
C PRO A 51 3.03 10.56 2.01
N ASN A 52 3.35 11.72 1.43
CA ASN A 52 4.34 11.90 0.37
C ASN A 52 5.65 12.53 0.85
N VAL A 53 5.88 12.66 2.16
CA VAL A 53 7.16 13.14 2.72
C VAL A 53 7.97 12.01 3.33
N ALA A 54 9.31 12.11 3.23
CA ALA A 54 10.22 11.10 3.81
C ALA A 54 10.37 11.23 5.33
N SER A 55 10.14 12.42 5.89
CA SER A 55 10.16 12.67 7.32
C SER A 55 8.74 12.99 7.79
N HIS A 56 8.24 12.22 8.74
CA HIS A 56 6.93 12.44 9.34
C HIS A 56 6.97 13.40 10.56
N ASN A 57 8.14 13.94 10.90
CA ASN A 57 8.29 14.87 12.02
C ASN A 57 8.13 16.33 11.58
N VAL A 58 6.90 16.83 11.61
CA VAL A 58 6.56 18.21 11.21
C VAL A 58 6.73 19.17 12.39
N HIS A 59 7.96 19.57 12.68
CA HIS A 59 8.29 20.37 13.87
C HIS A 59 8.79 21.79 13.55
N SER A 60 9.54 21.98 12.46
CA SER A 60 10.05 23.29 12.06
C SER A 60 9.17 23.99 11.02
N LEU A 61 9.36 25.30 10.83
CA LEU A 61 8.72 26.03 9.74
C LEU A 61 9.10 25.45 8.37
N TRP A 62 10.34 24.96 8.23
CA TRP A 62 10.81 24.35 7.00
C TRP A 62 10.12 23.02 6.71
N ASP A 63 9.95 22.17 7.73
CA ASP A 63 9.21 20.91 7.57
C ASP A 63 7.76 21.17 7.19
N ARG A 64 7.12 22.19 7.78
CA ARG A 64 5.75 22.59 7.45
C ARG A 64 5.62 23.08 6.00
N LEU A 65 6.57 23.89 5.54
CA LEU A 65 6.61 24.36 4.15
C LEU A 65 6.80 23.20 3.18
N TRP A 66 7.71 22.29 3.51
CA TRP A 66 7.95 21.09 2.70
C TRP A 66 6.73 20.16 2.68
N ASN A 67 6.09 19.98 3.83
CA ASN A 67 4.87 19.18 3.96
C ASN A 67 3.71 19.74 3.13
N PHE A 68 3.53 21.07 3.19
CA PHE A 68 2.57 21.78 2.35
C PHE A 68 2.90 21.63 0.85
N TYR A 69 4.17 21.81 0.47
CA TYR A 69 4.60 21.63 -0.91
C TYR A 69 4.36 20.21 -1.43
N ALA A 70 4.68 19.19 -0.62
CA ALA A 70 4.46 17.79 -0.98
C ALA A 70 2.96 17.46 -1.18
N ASP A 71 2.09 17.98 -0.31
CA ASP A 71 0.63 17.82 -0.48
C ASP A 71 0.10 18.57 -1.71
N LEU A 72 0.58 19.78 -1.98
CA LEU A 72 0.22 20.52 -3.18
C LEU A 72 0.65 19.77 -4.45
N LEU A 73 1.86 19.23 -4.46
CA LEU A 73 2.40 18.47 -5.58
C LEU A 73 1.56 17.24 -5.89
N ILE A 74 1.16 16.45 -4.87
CA ILE A 74 0.36 15.25 -5.11
C ILE A 74 -1.05 15.59 -5.62
N ARG A 75 -1.66 16.67 -5.11
CA ARG A 75 -2.96 17.16 -5.58
C ARG A 75 -2.90 17.52 -7.06
N GLU A 76 -1.90 18.30 -7.44
CA GLU A 76 -1.70 18.72 -8.83
C GLU A 76 -1.34 17.55 -9.76
N LEU A 77 -0.60 16.55 -9.27
CA LEU A 77 -0.30 15.33 -10.02
C LEU A 77 -1.55 14.51 -10.32
N LEU A 78 -2.48 14.39 -9.36
CA LEU A 78 -3.69 13.57 -9.49
C LEU A 78 -4.85 14.31 -10.16
N ARG A 79 -4.87 15.65 -10.13
CA ARG A 79 -5.97 16.48 -10.66
C ARG A 79 -6.26 16.25 -12.15
N PRO A 80 -5.27 16.12 -13.06
CA PRO A 80 -5.55 15.85 -14.47
C PRO A 80 -6.32 14.54 -14.70
N SER A 81 -5.98 13.47 -13.98
CA SER A 81 -6.71 12.19 -14.09
C SER A 81 -8.17 12.34 -13.69
N ARG A 82 -8.43 13.01 -12.56
CA ARG A 82 -9.78 13.32 -12.06
C ARG A 82 -10.59 14.15 -13.06
N ASN A 83 -9.96 15.16 -13.64
CA ASN A 83 -10.60 16.04 -14.63
C ASN A 83 -10.90 15.29 -15.93
N SER A 84 -9.96 14.50 -16.45
CA SER A 84 -10.14 13.70 -17.66
C SER A 84 -11.30 12.71 -17.52
N ILE A 85 -11.43 12.04 -16.36
CA ILE A 85 -12.55 11.13 -16.11
C ILE A 85 -13.87 11.91 -16.02
N THR A 86 -13.90 13.05 -15.33
CA THR A 86 -15.10 13.91 -15.29
C THR A 86 -15.53 14.38 -16.68
N GLN A 87 -14.58 14.81 -17.51
CA GLN A 87 -14.82 15.23 -18.89
C GLN A 87 -15.32 14.06 -19.76
N LEU A 88 -14.74 12.86 -19.59
CA LEU A 88 -15.20 11.66 -20.28
C LEU A 88 -16.68 11.37 -19.99
N PHE A 89 -17.08 11.37 -18.72
CA PHE A 89 -18.48 11.16 -18.33
C PHE A 89 -19.40 12.26 -18.87
N ARG A 90 -18.97 13.54 -18.81
CA ARG A 90 -19.74 14.64 -19.39
C ARG A 90 -19.90 14.53 -20.90
N SER A 91 -18.85 14.14 -21.61
CA SER A 91 -18.91 13.93 -23.06
C SER A 91 -19.88 12.81 -23.46
N ARG A 92 -20.05 11.80 -22.59
CA ARG A 92 -20.88 10.62 -22.87
C ARG A 92 -22.32 10.76 -22.39
N PHE A 93 -22.54 11.42 -21.25
CA PHE A 93 -23.82 11.46 -20.56
C PHE A 93 -24.40 12.88 -20.42
N GLY A 94 -23.71 13.90 -20.92
CA GLY A 94 -24.13 15.31 -20.92
C GLY A 94 -23.31 16.19 -19.99
N ASN A 95 -23.17 17.47 -20.33
CA ASN A 95 -22.35 18.44 -19.58
C ASN A 95 -22.80 18.65 -18.13
N GLU A 96 -24.07 18.37 -17.83
CA GLU A 96 -24.67 18.41 -16.48
C GLU A 96 -24.20 17.27 -15.56
N PHE A 97 -23.41 16.31 -16.06
CA PHE A 97 -22.90 15.22 -15.22
C PHE A 97 -22.06 15.79 -14.06
N PRO A 98 -22.35 15.39 -12.81
CA PRO A 98 -21.73 15.96 -11.61
C PRO A 98 -20.23 15.71 -11.56
N SER A 99 -19.51 16.55 -10.81
CA SER A 99 -18.09 16.31 -10.55
C SER A 99 -17.90 15.17 -9.55
N ILE A 100 -16.69 14.63 -9.49
CA ILE A 100 -16.30 13.61 -8.49
C ILE A 100 -16.57 14.12 -7.07
N LYS A 101 -16.26 15.39 -6.80
CA LYS A 101 -16.50 16.02 -5.50
C LYS A 101 -17.99 16.01 -5.14
N ASP A 102 -18.86 16.34 -6.09
CA ASP A 102 -20.32 16.35 -5.86
C ASP A 102 -20.85 14.95 -5.57
N ILE A 103 -20.34 13.93 -6.26
CA ILE A 103 -20.71 12.54 -6.02
C ILE A 103 -20.22 12.08 -4.65
N VAL A 104 -18.94 12.28 -4.34
CA VAL A 104 -18.33 11.84 -3.08
C VAL A 104 -18.94 12.56 -1.88
N SER A 105 -19.31 13.84 -2.01
CA SER A 105 -19.96 14.57 -0.92
C SER A 105 -21.29 13.94 -0.47
N ASN A 106 -21.96 13.19 -1.35
CA ASN A 106 -23.25 12.52 -1.12
C ASN A 106 -23.13 11.03 -0.72
N VAL A 107 -21.92 10.49 -0.54
CA VAL A 107 -21.76 9.08 -0.10
C VAL A 107 -22.12 8.92 1.37
N SER A 108 -22.64 7.75 1.73
CA SER A 108 -23.11 7.46 3.08
C SER A 108 -21.96 7.24 4.06
N PHE A 109 -20.96 6.46 3.65
CA PHE A 109 -19.79 6.13 4.47
C PHE A 109 -18.52 6.01 3.62
N VAL A 110 -17.39 6.22 4.28
CA VAL A 110 -16.04 5.98 3.77
C VAL A 110 -15.34 5.06 4.75
N PHE A 111 -15.02 3.85 4.33
CA PHE A 111 -14.32 2.84 5.11
C PHE A 111 -12.84 2.87 4.74
N THR A 112 -11.96 3.12 5.70
CA THR A 112 -10.51 3.09 5.49
C THR A 112 -9.89 1.95 6.29
N ASN A 113 -9.01 1.18 5.66
CA ASN A 113 -8.26 0.12 6.34
C ASN A 113 -7.10 0.69 7.18
N THR A 114 -7.43 1.50 8.19
CA THR A 114 -6.48 2.14 9.10
C THR A 114 -6.90 1.92 10.56
N GLU A 115 -5.94 1.96 11.47
CA GLU A 115 -6.15 1.86 12.92
C GLU A 115 -5.73 3.19 13.59
N PRO A 116 -6.67 4.02 14.06
CA PRO A 116 -6.37 5.32 14.64
C PRO A 116 -5.39 5.30 15.82
N LEU A 117 -5.30 4.18 16.55
CA LEU A 117 -4.39 4.07 17.70
C LEU A 117 -2.91 3.99 17.32
N ILE A 118 -2.58 3.64 16.08
CA ILE A 118 -1.20 3.55 15.57
C ILE A 118 -0.89 4.57 14.47
N ASP A 119 -1.86 5.41 14.13
CA ASP A 119 -1.76 6.44 13.09
C ASP A 119 -1.67 7.85 13.71
N PHE A 120 -1.46 8.86 12.86
CA PHE A 120 -1.46 10.25 13.30
C PHE A 120 -2.86 10.70 13.73
N ALA A 121 -2.92 11.49 14.80
CA ALA A 121 -4.16 12.09 15.26
C ALA A 121 -4.64 13.15 14.24
N ILE A 122 -5.72 12.83 13.54
CA ILE A 122 -6.32 13.71 12.52
C ILE A 122 -7.80 14.00 12.83
N PRO A 123 -8.34 15.14 12.39
CA PRO A 123 -9.78 15.37 12.40
C PRO A 123 -10.51 14.26 11.66
N THR A 124 -11.61 13.78 12.22
CA THR A 124 -12.47 12.76 11.61
C THR A 124 -13.93 13.21 11.65
N VAL A 125 -14.77 12.55 10.87
CA VAL A 125 -16.22 12.76 10.79
C VAL A 125 -16.92 11.42 10.93
N SER A 126 -18.17 11.41 11.39
CA SER A 126 -18.93 10.18 11.66
C SER A 126 -19.10 9.26 10.44
N ARG A 127 -18.98 9.80 9.22
CA ARG A 127 -19.02 9.00 7.98
C ARG A 127 -17.71 8.29 7.64
N LEU A 128 -16.59 8.69 8.23
CA LEU A 128 -15.30 8.02 8.07
C LEU A 128 -15.18 6.94 9.14
N VAL A 129 -15.20 5.67 8.72
CA VAL A 129 -15.11 4.52 9.62
C VAL A 129 -13.80 3.80 9.37
N HIS A 130 -13.00 3.72 10.43
CA HIS A 130 -11.72 3.02 10.41
C HIS A 130 -11.97 1.52 10.65
N VAL A 131 -11.61 0.71 9.66
CA VAL A 131 -11.74 -0.75 9.66
C VAL A 131 -10.36 -1.40 9.48
N GLY A 132 -9.41 -1.00 10.32
CA GLY A 132 -8.04 -1.50 10.29
C GLY A 132 -7.96 -3.02 10.42
N GLY A 133 -7.08 -3.64 9.63
CA GLY A 133 -6.92 -5.09 9.58
C GLY A 133 -8.02 -5.80 8.79
N LEU A 134 -8.87 -5.08 8.05
CA LEU A 134 -9.86 -5.71 7.17
C LEU A 134 -9.14 -6.55 6.12
N GLY A 135 -9.43 -7.85 6.10
CA GLY A 135 -8.76 -8.81 5.21
C GLY A 135 -7.55 -9.51 5.82
N ALA A 136 -7.09 -9.11 7.02
CA ALA A 136 -6.14 -9.89 7.80
C ALA A 136 -6.74 -11.26 8.14
N ARG A 137 -6.00 -12.33 7.83
CA ARG A 137 -6.44 -13.71 8.06
C ARG A 137 -5.69 -14.27 9.25
N GLN A 138 -6.36 -15.15 9.99
CA GLN A 138 -5.67 -15.93 11.02
C GLN A 138 -4.58 -16.79 10.35
N PRO A 139 -3.34 -16.78 10.87
CA PRO A 139 -2.27 -17.61 10.36
C PRO A 139 -2.67 -19.09 10.35
N GLN A 140 -2.38 -19.76 9.25
CA GLN A 140 -2.59 -21.20 9.11
C GLN A 140 -1.31 -21.97 9.41
N LYS A 141 -1.45 -23.28 9.65
CA LYS A 141 -0.28 -24.15 9.86
C LYS A 141 0.53 -24.24 8.58
N LEU A 142 1.81 -23.86 8.67
CA LEU A 142 2.78 -24.04 7.60
C LEU A 142 2.96 -25.52 7.23
N ASN A 143 3.19 -25.78 5.95
CA ASN A 143 3.54 -27.12 5.47
C ASN A 143 4.97 -27.51 5.90
N ASN A 144 5.34 -28.78 5.69
CA ASN A 144 6.65 -29.29 6.11
C ASN A 144 7.82 -28.56 5.45
N HIS A 145 7.67 -28.14 4.19
CA HIS A 145 8.70 -27.39 3.48
C HIS A 145 9.05 -26.08 4.19
N TRP A 146 8.05 -25.25 4.52
CA TRP A 146 8.30 -23.97 5.19
C TRP A 146 8.79 -24.15 6.62
N LYS A 147 8.29 -25.15 7.34
CA LYS A 147 8.80 -25.51 8.67
C LYS A 147 10.28 -25.87 8.62
N GLU A 148 10.69 -26.68 7.66
CA GLU A 148 12.09 -27.03 7.46
C GLU A 148 12.92 -25.78 7.17
N VAL A 149 12.51 -24.95 6.20
CA VAL A 149 13.19 -23.70 5.83
C VAL A 149 13.40 -22.79 7.04
N LEU A 150 12.35 -22.56 7.84
CA LEU A 150 12.39 -21.72 9.03
C LEU A 150 13.28 -22.31 10.13
N SER A 151 13.34 -23.63 10.25
CA SER A 151 14.15 -24.33 11.27
C SER A 151 15.64 -24.46 10.93
N ARG A 152 16.07 -24.09 9.71
CA ARG A 152 17.48 -24.23 9.29
C ARG A 152 18.44 -23.43 10.15
N ARG A 153 17.99 -22.31 10.72
CA ARG A 153 18.78 -21.35 11.50
C ARG A 153 17.89 -20.70 12.55
N GLU A 154 18.50 -20.07 13.55
CA GLU A 154 17.76 -19.46 14.67
C GLU A 154 16.83 -18.31 14.23
N ARG A 155 17.20 -17.59 13.18
CA ARG A 155 16.46 -16.41 12.70
C ARG A 155 16.24 -16.47 11.21
N THR A 156 15.07 -15.99 10.80
CA THR A 156 14.68 -15.84 9.40
C THR A 156 14.33 -14.38 9.08
N VAL A 157 14.73 -13.92 7.90
CA VAL A 157 14.32 -12.62 7.33
C VAL A 157 13.54 -12.87 6.05
N LEU A 158 12.36 -12.29 5.95
CA LEU A 158 11.54 -12.33 4.74
C LEU A 158 11.78 -11.07 3.91
N ILE A 159 11.94 -11.22 2.60
CA ILE A 159 12.06 -10.13 1.63
C ILE A 159 10.95 -10.31 0.60
N SER A 160 10.01 -9.38 0.55
CA SER A 160 8.89 -9.40 -0.42
C SER A 160 8.47 -7.99 -0.79
N PHE A 161 8.53 -7.67 -2.08
CA PHE A 161 8.13 -6.36 -2.60
C PHE A 161 6.71 -6.38 -3.19
N GLY A 162 5.87 -7.31 -2.73
CA GLY A 162 4.47 -7.43 -3.16
C GLY A 162 4.33 -8.03 -4.57
N SER A 163 3.16 -7.85 -5.17
CA SER A 163 2.81 -8.38 -6.50
C SER A 163 3.25 -7.46 -7.65
N THR A 164 3.34 -6.15 -7.39
CA THR A 164 3.60 -5.12 -8.39
C THR A 164 5.09 -4.87 -8.60
N ALA A 165 5.86 -4.65 -7.51
CA ALA A 165 7.30 -4.43 -7.59
C ALA A 165 8.05 -5.76 -7.63
N LYS A 166 8.17 -6.35 -8.83
CA LYS A 166 8.73 -7.69 -9.00
C LYS A 166 10.27 -7.67 -8.85
N SER A 167 10.80 -8.52 -7.97
CA SER A 167 12.24 -8.58 -7.66
C SER A 167 13.10 -8.90 -8.88
N TYR A 168 12.61 -9.71 -9.83
CA TYR A 168 13.38 -10.04 -11.03
C TYR A 168 13.61 -8.83 -11.96
N LEU A 169 12.80 -7.78 -11.86
CA LEU A 169 12.99 -6.53 -12.62
C LEU A 169 14.03 -5.58 -11.98
N MET A 170 14.54 -5.91 -10.79
CA MET A 170 15.55 -5.07 -10.14
C MET A 170 16.83 -4.98 -10.97
N LYS A 171 17.46 -3.80 -10.95
CA LYS A 171 18.76 -3.60 -11.58
C LYS A 171 19.76 -4.63 -11.03
N PRO A 172 20.58 -5.28 -11.88
CA PRO A 172 21.52 -6.32 -11.43
C PRO A 172 22.40 -5.88 -10.26
N LYS A 173 22.89 -4.63 -10.27
CA LYS A 173 23.70 -4.05 -9.18
C LYS A 173 23.00 -4.13 -7.81
N LEU A 174 21.69 -3.90 -7.75
CA LEU A 174 20.92 -3.98 -6.51
C LEU A 174 20.74 -5.43 -6.06
N LYS A 175 20.43 -6.34 -6.98
CA LYS A 175 20.31 -7.77 -6.66
C LYS A 175 21.61 -8.32 -6.08
N ILE A 176 22.75 -7.99 -6.69
CA ILE A 176 24.08 -8.39 -6.20
C ILE A 176 24.40 -7.76 -4.83
N ALA A 177 24.01 -6.51 -4.60
CA ALA A 177 24.17 -5.87 -3.29
C ALA A 177 23.36 -6.58 -2.20
N ILE A 178 22.13 -7.01 -2.52
CA ILE A 178 21.30 -7.83 -1.63
C ILE A 178 21.99 -9.16 -1.33
N LEU A 179 22.45 -9.90 -2.36
CA LEU A 179 23.17 -11.17 -2.15
C LEU A 179 24.40 -10.99 -1.25
N LYS A 180 25.22 -9.98 -1.52
CA LYS A 180 26.41 -9.67 -0.69
C LYS A 180 26.05 -9.36 0.76
N THR A 181 24.91 -8.71 0.98
CA THR A 181 24.43 -8.42 2.34
C THR A 181 23.98 -9.70 3.01
N ILE A 182 23.19 -10.53 2.33
CA ILE A 182 22.72 -11.83 2.83
C ILE A 182 23.90 -12.73 3.24
N SER A 183 24.93 -12.83 2.39
CA SER A 183 26.11 -13.67 2.66
C SER A 183 26.93 -13.23 3.88
N ARG A 184 26.76 -11.99 4.38
CA ARG A 184 27.42 -11.51 5.60
C ARG A 184 26.75 -11.98 6.88
N PHE A 185 25.56 -12.57 6.79
CA PHE A 185 24.79 -13.08 7.93
C PHE A 185 24.55 -14.59 7.79
N PRO A 186 25.61 -15.42 7.82
CA PRO A 186 25.50 -16.85 7.56
C PRO A 186 24.60 -17.60 8.56
N ASP A 187 24.37 -17.03 9.74
CA ASP A 187 23.51 -17.58 10.81
C ASP A 187 22.04 -17.17 10.68
N ILE A 188 21.67 -16.43 9.63
CA ILE A 188 20.28 -16.01 9.35
C ILE A 188 19.81 -16.62 8.03
N THR A 189 18.63 -17.24 8.02
CA THR A 189 17.98 -17.69 6.78
C THR A 189 17.24 -16.53 6.13
N PHE A 190 17.43 -16.31 4.83
CA PHE A 190 16.70 -15.31 4.06
C PHE A 190 15.72 -16.00 3.11
N ILE A 191 14.45 -15.62 3.17
CA ILE A 191 13.44 -16.00 2.18
C ILE A 191 13.22 -14.78 1.31
N TRP A 192 13.48 -14.88 0.01
CA TRP A 192 13.28 -13.76 -0.91
C TRP A 192 12.30 -14.14 -2.03
N LYS A 193 11.18 -13.41 -2.07
CA LYS A 193 10.22 -13.51 -3.17
C LYS A 193 10.86 -13.04 -4.48
N TYR A 194 10.99 -13.95 -5.42
CA TYR A 194 11.60 -13.73 -6.73
C TYR A 194 10.78 -14.45 -7.80
N GLU A 195 10.21 -13.70 -8.74
CA GLU A 195 9.16 -14.22 -9.64
C GLU A 195 9.68 -15.15 -10.75
N MET A 196 11.00 -15.18 -10.98
CA MET A 196 11.65 -15.99 -12.02
C MET A 196 12.80 -16.84 -11.44
N PRO A 197 12.53 -17.82 -10.58
CA PRO A 197 13.58 -18.59 -9.88
C PRO A 197 14.47 -19.44 -10.81
N GLU A 198 14.16 -19.50 -12.10
CA GLU A 198 14.93 -20.24 -13.11
C GLU A 198 15.82 -19.33 -14.01
N ASP A 199 15.84 -18.02 -13.79
CA ASP A 199 16.65 -17.10 -14.60
C ASP A 199 18.16 -17.22 -14.32
N GLU A 200 18.99 -16.56 -15.13
CA GLU A 200 20.45 -16.61 -15.00
C GLU A 200 20.92 -16.12 -13.62
N PHE A 201 20.27 -15.08 -13.07
CA PHE A 201 20.62 -14.55 -11.76
C PHE A 201 20.33 -15.59 -10.66
N ALA A 202 19.16 -16.22 -10.69
CA ALA A 202 18.75 -17.19 -9.70
C ALA A 202 19.64 -18.45 -9.76
N THR A 203 19.89 -18.95 -10.97
CA THR A 203 20.63 -20.21 -11.19
C THR A 203 22.14 -20.08 -11.01
N ARG A 204 22.73 -18.90 -11.26
CA ARG A 204 24.19 -18.70 -11.16
C ARG A 204 24.63 -17.92 -9.95
N GLU A 205 23.97 -16.81 -9.63
CA GLU A 205 24.44 -15.90 -8.59
C GLU A 205 23.77 -16.20 -7.24
N ALA A 206 22.44 -16.28 -7.21
CA ALA A 206 21.72 -16.54 -5.98
C ALA A 206 21.93 -17.98 -5.45
N ALA A 207 22.08 -18.96 -6.35
CA ALA A 207 22.36 -20.36 -5.98
C ALA A 207 23.67 -20.55 -5.19
N LYS A 208 24.62 -19.61 -5.28
CA LYS A 208 25.88 -19.63 -4.51
C LYS A 208 25.69 -19.20 -3.05
N VAL A 209 24.52 -18.70 -2.67
CA VAL A 209 24.25 -18.14 -1.33
C VAL A 209 23.45 -19.15 -0.51
N GLU A 210 24.15 -19.90 0.34
CA GLU A 210 23.59 -21.05 1.09
C GLU A 210 22.48 -20.69 2.09
N ASN A 211 22.48 -19.44 2.56
CA ASN A 211 21.48 -18.94 3.51
C ASN A 211 20.33 -18.21 2.83
N LEU A 212 20.16 -18.36 1.51
CA LEU A 212 19.08 -17.78 0.73
C LEU A 212 18.14 -18.85 0.16
N VAL A 213 16.84 -18.65 0.35
CA VAL A 213 15.76 -19.39 -0.30
C VAL A 213 15.02 -18.43 -1.22
N LEU A 214 15.18 -18.60 -2.52
CA LEU A 214 14.34 -17.92 -3.51
C LEU A 214 13.01 -18.65 -3.66
N THR A 215 11.93 -17.89 -3.75
CA THR A 215 10.60 -18.44 -3.99
C THR A 215 9.76 -17.54 -4.87
N LYS A 216 8.96 -18.12 -5.77
CA LYS A 216 7.99 -17.36 -6.57
C LYS A 216 6.78 -16.92 -5.73
N TRP A 217 6.38 -17.77 -4.78
CA TRP A 217 5.22 -17.56 -3.93
C TRP A 217 5.40 -18.22 -2.57
N MET A 218 4.89 -17.61 -1.52
CA MET A 218 4.95 -18.14 -0.17
C MET A 218 3.68 -17.78 0.62
N PRO A 219 3.31 -18.56 1.65
CA PRO A 219 2.23 -18.22 2.57
C PRO A 219 2.68 -17.08 3.49
N GLN A 220 2.74 -15.85 2.96
CA GLN A 220 3.35 -14.69 3.62
C GLN A 220 2.75 -14.43 5.02
N ASN A 221 1.43 -14.48 5.16
CA ASN A 221 0.75 -14.28 6.45
C ASN A 221 1.19 -15.31 7.50
N ASP A 222 1.35 -16.56 7.08
CA ASP A 222 1.72 -17.67 7.96
C ASP A 222 3.20 -17.60 8.34
N LEU A 223 4.06 -17.18 7.40
CA LEU A 223 5.48 -16.94 7.68
C LEU A 223 5.69 -15.73 8.61
N LEU A 224 4.90 -14.67 8.46
CA LEU A 224 4.95 -13.49 9.33
C LEU A 224 4.57 -13.80 10.77
N ALA A 225 3.82 -14.87 11.00
CA ALA A 225 3.40 -15.32 12.33
C ALA A 225 4.37 -16.33 12.97
N ASP A 226 5.42 -16.78 12.27
CA ASP A 226 6.35 -17.76 12.79
C ASP A 226 7.36 -17.13 13.78
N PRO A 227 7.64 -17.76 14.94
CA PRO A 227 8.55 -17.21 15.94
C PRO A 227 10.00 -17.07 15.49
N HIS A 228 10.45 -17.79 14.45
CA HIS A 228 11.80 -17.63 13.92
C HIS A 228 11.93 -16.39 13.03
N LEU A 229 10.82 -15.79 12.58
CA LEU A 229 10.87 -14.61 11.73
C LEU A 229 11.27 -13.38 12.56
N ALA A 230 12.46 -12.85 12.28
CA ALA A 230 13.03 -11.71 13.00
C ALA A 230 12.77 -10.38 12.30
N ALA A 231 12.64 -10.37 10.97
CA ALA A 231 12.40 -9.15 10.22
C ALA A 231 11.68 -9.40 8.89
N PHE A 232 10.95 -8.38 8.44
CA PHE A 232 10.31 -8.34 7.13
C PHE A 232 10.75 -7.09 6.35
N ILE A 233 11.41 -7.31 5.22
CA ILE A 233 11.77 -6.28 4.25
C ILE A 233 10.66 -6.21 3.19
N SER A 234 9.86 -5.15 3.26
CA SER A 234 8.69 -4.92 2.41
C SER A 234 8.84 -3.69 1.51
N HIS A 235 8.05 -3.64 0.44
CA HIS A 235 7.84 -2.41 -0.35
C HIS A 235 6.87 -1.41 0.30
N GLY A 236 6.28 -1.74 1.46
CA GLY A 236 5.33 -0.87 2.17
C GLY A 236 3.90 -0.91 1.63
N GLY A 237 3.55 -1.90 0.80
CA GLY A 237 2.15 -2.11 0.41
C GLY A 237 1.29 -2.61 1.57
N MET A 238 0.01 -2.24 1.52
CA MET A 238 -1.06 -2.69 2.41
C MET A 238 -2.00 -3.67 1.71
#